data_AF-A0A2E1P502-F1
#
_entry.id   AF-A0A2E1P502-F1
#
_cell.length_a   1.000
_cell.length_b   1.000
_cell.length_c   1.000
_cell.angle_alpha   90.00
_cell.angle_beta   90.00
_cell.angle_gamma   90.00
#
_symmetry.space_group_name_H-M   'P 1'
#
loop_
_entity.id
_entity.type
_entity.pdbx_description
1 polymer ?
#
loop_
_entity_poly.entity_id
_entity_poly.type
_entity_poly.pdbx_seq_one_letter_code
_entity_poly.pdbx_strand_id
1 'polypeptide(L)'
;GSLSHDKPMSAVLTGKRNALVSSLLGGIRAHGGKPKFKKKTGSADMNILADWGCPIVAYGPGDSSLDHTSEEHILISDYEKSISILKTSLSKIV
;
A
#
# COMPACT_ATOMS: atom_id res chain seq x y z
N GLY A 1 -30.84 4.73 -25.29
CA GLY A 1 -30.30 5.65 -24.27
C GLY A 1 -28.79 5.56 -24.32
N SER A 2 -28.09 6.68 -24.48
CA SER A 2 -26.63 6.69 -24.45
C SER A 2 -26.15 6.44 -23.02
N LEU A 3 -25.36 5.39 -22.81
CA LEU A 3 -24.63 5.19 -21.57
C LEU A 3 -23.58 6.30 -21.44
N SER A 4 -23.84 7.28 -20.58
CA SER A 4 -22.81 8.21 -20.12
C SER A 4 -21.81 7.43 -19.29
N HIS A 5 -20.54 7.44 -19.69
CA HIS A 5 -19.47 6.86 -18.90
C HIS A 5 -18.98 7.91 -17.91
N ASP A 6 -18.91 7.56 -16.62
CA ASP A 6 -18.30 8.41 -15.61
C ASP A 6 -16.83 8.70 -15.95
N LYS A 7 -16.35 9.87 -15.51
CA LYS A 7 -14.98 10.32 -15.75
C LYS A 7 -14.00 9.31 -15.12
N PRO A 8 -13.00 8.80 -15.87
CA PRO A 8 -12.05 7.84 -15.32
C PRO A 8 -11.20 8.47 -14.22
N MET A 9 -10.92 7.71 -13.16
CA MET A 9 -10.01 8.15 -12.11
C MET A 9 -8.57 8.25 -12.62
N SER A 10 -7.88 9.33 -12.26
CA SER A 10 -6.48 9.55 -12.62
C SER A 10 -5.57 8.53 -11.96
N ALA A 11 -4.60 8.00 -12.71
CA ALA A 11 -3.56 7.15 -12.15
C ALA A 11 -2.61 7.96 -11.24
N VAL A 12 -2.19 7.37 -10.12
CA VAL A 12 -1.31 8.02 -9.13
C VAL A 12 0.01 7.28 -9.03
N LEU A 13 1.12 8.04 -9.09
CA LEU A 13 2.46 7.57 -8.81
C LEU A 13 3.12 8.48 -7.78
N THR A 14 3.54 7.91 -6.65
CA THR A 14 4.19 8.67 -5.58
C THR A 14 5.71 8.55 -5.64
N GLY A 15 6.39 9.61 -5.17
CA GLY A 15 7.85 9.64 -5.13
C GLY A 15 8.42 8.56 -4.20
N LYS A 16 9.48 7.88 -4.65
CA LYS A 16 10.17 6.82 -3.87
C LYS A 16 11.17 7.37 -2.85
N ARG A 17 11.39 8.68 -2.81
CA ARG A 17 12.41 9.35 -1.99
C ARG A 17 11.74 10.33 -1.03
N ASN A 18 11.24 9.81 0.08
CA ASN A 18 10.72 10.60 1.19
C ASN A 18 10.83 9.79 2.50
N ALA A 19 10.63 10.47 3.64
CA ALA A 19 10.72 9.89 4.96
C ALA A 19 9.80 8.67 5.13
N LEU A 20 8.52 8.79 4.73
CA LEU A 20 7.51 7.73 4.80
C LEU A 20 7.94 6.44 4.09
N VAL A 21 8.47 6.55 2.86
CA VAL A 21 8.98 5.39 2.12
C VAL A 21 10.21 4.81 2.81
N SER A 22 11.15 5.65 3.22
CA SER A 22 12.38 5.17 3.87
C SER A 22 12.12 4.46 5.21
N SER A 23 11.18 4.97 6.01
CA SER A 23 10.81 4.40 7.30
C SER A 23 10.13 3.04 7.12
N LEU A 24 9.24 2.92 6.14
CA LEU A 24 8.58 1.65 5.79
C LEU A 24 9.57 0.60 5.29
N LEU A 25 10.50 0.98 4.40
CA LEU A 25 11.56 0.08 3.94
C LEU A 25 12.46 -0.37 5.12
N GLY A 26 12.75 0.53 6.05
CA GLY A 26 13.50 0.24 7.27
C GLY A 26 12.76 -0.70 8.22
N GLY A 27 11.45 -0.50 8.40
CA GLY A 27 10.59 -1.38 9.19
C GLY A 27 10.51 -2.79 8.60
N ILE A 28 10.30 -2.91 7.29
CA ILE A 28 10.25 -4.23 6.63
C ILE A 28 11.57 -5.00 6.82
N ARG A 29 12.72 -4.32 6.64
CA ARG A 29 14.04 -4.95 6.81
C ARG A 29 14.31 -5.36 8.26
N ALA A 30 13.89 -4.55 9.24
CA ALA A 30 14.07 -4.85 10.66
C ALA A 30 13.34 -6.15 11.08
N HIS A 31 12.29 -6.54 10.37
CA HIS A 31 11.54 -7.77 10.58
C HIS A 31 11.89 -8.87 9.56
N GLY A 32 13.12 -8.83 9.01
CA GLY A 32 13.66 -9.84 8.10
C GLY A 32 13.03 -9.87 6.71
N GLY A 33 12.23 -8.87 6.35
CA GLY A 33 11.59 -8.76 5.04
C GLY A 33 12.51 -8.19 3.96
N LYS A 34 12.23 -8.54 2.69
CA LYS A 34 12.89 -7.95 1.50
C LYS A 34 11.86 -7.08 0.75
N PRO A 35 11.82 -5.76 0.99
CA PRO A 35 10.80 -4.92 0.40
C PRO A 35 10.97 -4.80 -1.12
N LYS A 36 9.84 -4.78 -1.84
CA LYS A 36 9.78 -4.51 -3.28
C LYS A 36 8.73 -3.43 -3.54
N PHE A 37 9.03 -2.49 -4.41
CA PHE A 37 8.03 -1.54 -4.89
C PHE A 37 7.08 -2.26 -5.83
N LYS A 38 5.78 -2.21 -5.52
CA LYS A 38 4.70 -2.68 -6.39
C LYS A 38 3.85 -1.48 -6.80
N LYS A 39 3.23 -1.57 -7.98
CA LYS A 39 2.18 -0.65 -8.42
C LYS A 39 0.84 -1.38 -8.26
N LYS A 40 -0.12 -0.76 -7.58
CA LYS A 40 -1.50 -1.26 -7.59
C LYS A 40 -2.11 -0.89 -8.95
N THR A 41 -2.64 -1.87 -9.66
CA THR A 41 -3.21 -1.70 -11.01
C THR A 41 -4.70 -1.38 -10.97
N GLY A 42 -5.40 -1.80 -9.91
CA GLY A 42 -6.77 -1.39 -9.62
C GLY A 42 -6.83 0.00 -8.98
N SER A 43 -7.99 0.63 -9.06
CA SER A 43 -8.27 1.87 -8.35
C SER A 43 -8.29 1.69 -6.83
N ALA A 44 -7.99 2.75 -6.10
CA ALA A 44 -7.96 2.80 -4.64
C ALA A 44 -8.17 4.24 -4.16
N ASP A 45 -8.34 4.42 -2.85
CA ASP A 45 -8.47 5.75 -2.22
C ASP A 45 -7.32 6.69 -2.58
N MET A 46 -6.12 6.14 -2.84
CA MET A 46 -4.98 6.92 -3.29
C MET A 46 -5.28 7.73 -4.57
N ASN A 47 -6.15 7.27 -5.46
CA ASN A 47 -6.55 8.00 -6.67
C ASN A 47 -7.30 9.30 -6.35
N ILE A 48 -7.95 9.37 -5.19
CA ILE A 48 -8.70 10.54 -4.72
C ILE A 48 -7.82 11.40 -3.79
N LEU A 49 -7.05 10.76 -2.91
CA LEU A 49 -6.26 11.44 -1.88
C LEU A 49 -4.97 12.08 -2.40
N ALA A 50 -4.51 11.72 -3.61
CA ALA A 50 -3.26 12.24 -4.16
C ALA A 50 -3.22 13.77 -4.28
N ASP A 51 -4.37 14.41 -4.47
CA ASP A 51 -4.48 15.87 -4.62
C ASP A 51 -4.14 16.63 -3.32
N TRP A 52 -4.04 15.94 -2.19
CA TRP A 52 -3.60 16.55 -0.92
C TRP A 52 -2.11 16.88 -0.88
N GLY A 53 -1.33 16.39 -1.86
CA GLY A 53 0.08 16.75 -2.02
C GLY A 53 1.03 16.21 -0.94
N CYS A 54 0.57 15.26 -0.11
CA CYS A 54 1.40 14.63 0.92
C CYS A 54 1.97 13.27 0.46
N PRO A 55 3.10 12.82 1.04
CA PRO A 55 3.58 11.45 0.80
C PRO A 55 2.54 10.41 1.21
N ILE A 56 2.24 9.47 0.32
CA ILE A 56 1.28 8.39 0.56
C ILE A 56 1.82 7.06 0.03
N VAL A 57 1.59 5.99 0.79
CA VAL A 57 1.99 4.61 0.46
C VAL A 57 0.84 3.65 0.78
N ALA A 58 0.71 2.61 -0.02
CA ALA A 58 -0.12 1.45 0.32
C ALA A 58 0.77 0.35 0.89
N TYR A 59 0.39 -0.19 2.05
CA TYR A 59 1.09 -1.27 2.73
C TYR A 59 0.07 -2.18 3.42
N GLY A 60 0.24 -3.48 3.26
CA GLY A 60 -0.56 -4.49 3.94
C GLY A 60 -0.01 -5.89 3.68
N PRO A 61 -0.31 -6.85 4.57
CA PRO A 61 -0.09 -8.26 4.31
C PRO A 61 -1.17 -8.81 3.35
N GLY A 62 -1.01 -10.06 2.93
CA GLY A 62 -1.95 -10.76 2.05
C GLY A 62 -1.47 -10.86 0.61
N ASP A 63 -2.06 -11.81 -0.12
CA ASP A 63 -1.84 -11.98 -1.55
C ASP A 63 -2.98 -11.32 -2.32
N SER A 64 -2.67 -10.26 -3.05
CA SER A 64 -3.64 -9.54 -3.87
C SER A 64 -4.22 -10.39 -5.02
N SER A 65 -3.66 -11.56 -5.30
CA SER A 65 -4.25 -12.51 -6.25
C SER A 65 -5.54 -13.16 -5.73
N LEU A 66 -5.76 -13.11 -4.41
CA LEU A 66 -6.94 -13.65 -3.74
C LEU A 66 -8.06 -12.61 -3.53
N ASP A 67 -7.79 -11.32 -3.83
CA ASP A 67 -8.77 -10.24 -3.69
C ASP A 67 -10.06 -10.59 -4.46
N HIS A 68 -11.21 -10.56 -3.77
CA HIS A 68 -12.53 -10.84 -4.35
C HIS A 68 -12.72 -12.28 -4.86
N THR A 69 -11.95 -13.24 -4.35
CA THR A 69 -12.16 -14.67 -4.60
C THR A 69 -12.96 -15.32 -3.46
N SER A 70 -13.54 -16.50 -3.68
CA SER A 70 -14.19 -17.27 -2.59
C SER A 70 -13.19 -17.77 -1.56
N GLU A 71 -11.92 -17.87 -1.95
CA GLU A 71 -10.82 -18.36 -1.13
C GLU A 71 -9.99 -17.19 -0.56
N GLU A 72 -10.57 -16.00 -0.41
CA GLU A 72 -9.88 -14.86 0.18
C GLU A 72 -9.47 -15.17 1.63
N HIS A 73 -8.17 -15.26 1.88
CA HIS A 73 -7.63 -15.53 3.20
C HIS A 73 -6.26 -14.88 3.39
N ILE A 74 -5.84 -14.83 4.65
CA ILE A 74 -4.54 -14.32 5.06
C ILE A 74 -3.97 -15.23 6.15
N LEU A 75 -2.65 -15.42 6.14
CA LEU A 75 -1.98 -16.09 7.25
C LEU A 75 -1.96 -15.17 8.48
N ILE A 76 -2.39 -15.68 9.63
CA ILE A 76 -2.37 -14.92 10.90
C ILE A 76 -0.96 -14.41 11.21
N SER A 77 0.07 -15.21 10.91
CA SER A 77 1.46 -14.80 11.06
C SER A 77 1.83 -13.59 10.21
N ASP A 78 1.29 -13.48 8.99
CA ASP A 78 1.53 -12.32 8.12
C ASP A 78 0.80 -11.08 8.62
N TYR A 79 -0.40 -11.27 9.16
CA TYR A 79 -1.15 -10.20 9.83
C TYR A 79 -0.37 -9.63 11.03
N GLU A 80 0.06 -10.46 11.97
CA GLU A 80 0.82 -10.03 13.16
C GLU A 80 2.17 -9.41 12.79
N LYS A 81 2.87 -9.99 11.81
CA LYS A 81 4.13 -9.46 11.31
C LYS A 81 3.94 -8.09 10.67
N SER A 82 2.86 -7.88 9.91
CA SER A 82 2.57 -6.59 9.30
C SER A 82 2.35 -5.48 10.33
N ILE A 83 1.68 -5.80 11.45
CA ILE A 83 1.47 -4.86 12.56
C ILE A 83 2.81 -4.47 13.16
N SER A 84 3.69 -5.45 13.40
CA SER A 84 5.03 -5.22 13.96
C SER A 84 5.90 -4.35 13.05
N ILE A 85 5.85 -4.60 11.75
CA ILE A 85 6.50 -3.77 10.73
C ILE A 85 5.93 -2.35 10.74
N LEU A 86 4.61 -2.19 10.74
CA LEU A 86 3.96 -0.88 10.71
C LEU A 86 4.32 -0.05 11.95
N LYS A 87 4.26 -0.66 13.15
CA LYS A 87 4.70 -0.01 14.40
C LYS A 87 6.15 0.48 14.32
N THR A 88 7.05 -0.38 13.83
CA THR A 88 8.47 -0.05 13.68
C THR A 88 8.72 1.03 12.62
N SER A 89 7.89 1.07 11.58
CA SER A 89 8.00 2.08 10.51
C SER A 89 7.56 3.45 11.02
N LEU A 90 6.44 3.49 11.75
CA LEU A 90 5.91 4.72 12.32
C LEU A 90 6.84 5.29 13.41
N SER A 91 7.47 4.47 14.23
CA SER A 91 8.43 4.97 15.23
C SER A 91 9.73 5.54 14.63
N LYS A 92 9.98 5.30 13.34
CA LYS A 92 11.16 5.77 12.60
C LYS A 92 10.83 6.89 11.60
N ILE A 93 9.57 7.33 11.52
CA ILE A 93 9.21 8.42 10.62
C ILE A 93 9.71 9.74 11.23
N VAL A 94 10.57 10.43 10.50
CA VAL A 94 11.21 11.69 10.90
C VAL A 94 11.13 12.69 9.77
#